data_AF-Q95N85-F1
#
_entry.id   AF-Q95N85-F1
#
_cell.length_a   1.000
_cell.length_b   1.000
_cell.length_c   1.000
_cell.angle_alpha   90.00
_cell.angle_beta   90.00
_cell.angle_gamma   90.00
#
_symmetry.space_group_name_H-M   'P 1'
#
loop_
_entity.id
_entity.type
_entity.pdbx_description
1 polymer ?
#
loop_
_entity_poly.entity_id
_entity_poly.type
_entity_poly.pdbx_seq_one_letter_code
_entity_poly.pdbx_strand_id
1 'polypeptide(L)'
;LKIGDTASFEVSVEARSCPGKHGGHTFTLRPVGFRDSLEVGVTYNCRCGCSAGLEPDSARCNNNGTYVCGLCECNPGYLGTRCECQEGENQSVY
;
A
#
# COMPACT_ATOMS: atom_id res chain seq x y z
N LEU A 1 -10.74 8.18 42.35
CA LEU A 1 -11.99 7.85 41.65
C LEU A 1 -12.94 7.23 42.64
N LYS A 2 -14.08 7.86 42.85
CA LYS A 2 -15.21 7.38 43.64
C LYS A 2 -16.28 6.86 42.67
N ILE A 3 -17.24 6.12 43.21
CA ILE A 3 -18.42 5.71 42.43
C ILE A 3 -19.12 6.98 41.95
N GLY A 4 -19.39 7.05 40.64
CA GLY A 4 -20.01 8.19 39.97
C GLY A 4 -19.01 9.15 39.30
N ASP A 5 -17.70 9.02 39.56
CA ASP A 5 -16.69 9.82 38.87
C ASP A 5 -16.53 9.35 37.42
N THR A 6 -16.32 10.31 36.50
CA THR A 6 -15.98 10.03 35.10
C THR A 6 -14.50 10.27 34.87
N ALA A 7 -13.84 9.34 34.18
CA ALA A 7 -12.47 9.49 33.70
C ALA A 7 -12.46 9.50 32.17
N SER A 8 -11.55 10.29 31.59
CA SER A 8 -11.33 10.37 30.15
C SER A 8 -9.90 9.94 29.83
N PHE A 9 -9.74 9.21 28.72
CA PHE A 9 -8.45 8.73 28.24
C PHE A 9 -8.26 9.17 26.81
N GLU A 10 -7.08 9.71 26.50
CA GLU A 10 -6.67 10.01 25.14
C GLU A 10 -5.76 8.89 24.63
N VAL A 11 -6.05 8.35 23.46
CA VAL A 11 -5.35 7.21 22.87
C VAL A 11 -4.87 7.59 21.48
N SER A 12 -3.57 7.45 21.23
CA SER A 12 -2.97 7.59 19.90
C SER A 12 -2.67 6.22 19.31
N VAL A 13 -3.00 6.01 18.04
CA VAL A 13 -2.79 4.76 17.31
C VAL A 13 -1.92 5.07 16.10
N GLU A 14 -0.77 4.41 16.01
CA GLU A 14 0.20 4.65 14.94
C GLU A 14 0.49 3.35 14.19
N ALA A 15 0.40 3.41 12.85
CA ALA A 15 0.80 2.33 11.97
C ALA A 15 2.27 2.51 11.58
N ARG A 16 3.14 1.55 11.97
CA ARG A 16 4.57 1.59 11.61
C ARG A 16 4.87 1.22 10.16
N SER A 17 3.98 0.43 9.55
CA SER A 17 4.12 -0.04 8.18
C SER A 17 2.78 -0.54 7.65
N CYS A 18 2.75 -0.79 6.34
CA CYS A 18 1.64 -1.45 5.68
C CYS A 18 1.67 -2.97 5.95
N PRO A 19 0.61 -3.57 6.51
CA PRO A 19 0.57 -5.00 6.78
C PRO A 19 0.57 -5.81 5.47
N GLY A 20 1.31 -6.93 5.46
CA GLY A 20 1.48 -7.76 4.26
C GLY A 20 0.25 -8.56 3.83
N LYS A 21 -0.73 -8.78 4.73
CA LYS A 21 -2.05 -9.30 4.37
C LYS A 21 -3.01 -8.13 4.27
N HIS A 22 -3.70 -8.03 3.14
CA HIS A 22 -4.85 -7.14 2.99
C HIS A 22 -5.93 -7.57 3.99
N GLY A 23 -6.05 -6.83 5.07
CA GLY A 23 -7.04 -7.09 6.11
C GLY A 23 -7.01 -5.95 7.11
N GLY A 24 -8.20 -5.48 7.48
CA GLY A 24 -8.32 -4.59 8.63
C GLY A 24 -7.82 -5.28 9.89
N HIS A 25 -7.33 -4.50 10.84
CA HIS A 25 -6.97 -4.97 12.16
C HIS A 25 -8.01 -4.50 13.16
N THR A 26 -8.51 -5.41 13.99
CA THR A 26 -9.43 -5.05 15.07
C THR A 26 -8.78 -5.33 16.40
N PHE A 27 -8.87 -4.37 17.33
CA PHE A 27 -8.49 -4.56 18.72
C PHE A 27 -9.50 -3.91 19.66
N THR A 28 -9.39 -4.21 20.95
CA THR A 28 -10.36 -3.78 21.95
C THR A 28 -9.68 -3.03 23.07
N LEU A 29 -10.23 -1.88 23.44
CA LEU A 29 -9.88 -1.14 24.65
C LEU A 29 -10.92 -1.45 25.73
N ARG A 30 -10.46 -2.07 26.82
CA ARG A 30 -11.32 -2.53 27.91
C ARG A 30 -10.69 -2.17 29.26
N PRO A 31 -11.37 -1.40 30.11
CA PRO A 31 -10.96 -1.21 31.49
C PRO A 31 -11.02 -2.53 32.26
N VAL A 32 -9.97 -2.84 33.03
CA VAL A 32 -9.91 -4.06 33.84
C VAL A 32 -11.06 -4.07 34.85
N GLY A 33 -11.79 -5.19 34.93
CA GLY A 33 -12.94 -5.34 35.83
C GLY A 33 -14.27 -4.81 35.29
N PHE A 34 -14.30 -4.27 34.06
CA PHE A 34 -15.54 -3.82 33.41
C PHE A 34 -15.98 -4.75 32.28
N ARG A 35 -17.30 -4.89 32.12
CA ARG A 35 -17.91 -5.69 31.04
C ARG A 35 -17.94 -4.94 29.70
N ASP A 36 -18.04 -3.62 29.76
CA ASP A 36 -18.08 -2.77 28.57
C ASP A 36 -16.69 -2.65 27.95
N SER A 37 -16.66 -2.42 26.64
CA SER A 37 -15.43 -2.26 25.88
C SER A 37 -15.65 -1.45 24.61
N LEU A 38 -14.58 -0.82 24.12
CA LEU A 38 -14.54 -0.12 22.84
C LEU A 38 -13.79 -0.99 21.82
N GLU A 39 -14.45 -1.36 20.74
CA GLU A 39 -13.83 -2.04 19.60
C GLU A 39 -13.31 -1.01 18.59
N VAL A 40 -12.05 -1.16 18.18
CA VAL A 40 -11.37 -0.26 17.25
C VAL A 40 -11.00 -1.04 16.00
N GLY A 41 -11.62 -0.70 14.88
CA GLY A 41 -11.28 -1.21 13.55
C GLY A 41 -10.30 -0.27 12.84
N VAL A 42 -9.17 -0.80 12.40
CA VAL A 42 -8.13 -0.08 11.67
C VAL A 42 -8.07 -0.59 10.24
N THR A 43 -8.21 0.32 9.29
CA THR A 43 -7.99 0.05 7.86
C THR A 43 -6.73 0.77 7.39
N TYR A 44 -5.97 0.10 6.51
CA TYR A 44 -4.68 0.58 6.05
C TYR A 44 -4.82 0.96 4.57
N ASN A 45 -4.65 2.24 4.26
CA ASN A 45 -4.67 2.71 2.88
C ASN A 45 -3.27 2.68 2.28
N CYS A 46 -2.84 1.48 1.87
CA CYS A 46 -1.47 1.22 1.41
C CYS A 46 -1.29 1.29 -0.11
N ARG A 47 -2.39 1.36 -0.86
CA ARG A 47 -2.36 1.40 -2.33
C ARG A 47 -2.70 2.79 -2.82
N CYS A 48 -2.03 3.23 -3.88
CA CYS A 48 -2.40 4.44 -4.59
C CYS A 48 -3.67 4.19 -5.41
N GLY A 49 -4.59 5.16 -5.50
CA GLY A 49 -5.82 4.99 -6.27
C GLY A 49 -5.57 4.64 -7.75
N CYS A 50 -4.48 5.17 -8.35
CA CYS A 50 -4.10 4.90 -9.72
C CYS A 50 -3.55 3.48 -9.96
N SER A 51 -3.11 2.76 -8.92
CA SER A 51 -2.54 1.42 -9.10
C SER A 51 -3.59 0.33 -9.30
N ALA A 52 -4.87 0.68 -9.30
CA ALA A 52 -5.96 -0.20 -9.72
C ALA A 52 -6.05 -0.33 -11.26
N GLY A 53 -5.60 0.67 -12.00
CA GLY A 53 -5.66 0.73 -13.46
C GLY A 53 -4.36 0.26 -14.12
N LEU A 54 -3.89 -0.94 -13.77
CA LEU A 54 -2.72 -1.53 -14.42
C LEU A 54 -3.07 -1.87 -15.87
N GLU A 55 -2.20 -1.48 -16.80
CA GLU A 55 -2.28 -1.89 -18.20
C GLU A 55 -1.06 -2.77 -18.51
N PRO A 56 -1.17 -4.11 -18.35
CA PRO A 56 -0.12 -5.04 -18.74
C PRO A 56 0.16 -4.96 -20.23
N ASP A 57 1.42 -5.20 -20.61
CA ASP A 57 1.89 -5.17 -22.00
C ASP A 57 1.40 -3.93 -22.77
N SER A 58 1.40 -2.77 -22.10
CA SER A 58 0.84 -1.54 -22.66
C SER A 58 1.66 -1.08 -23.86
N ALA A 59 0.97 -0.67 -24.93
CA ALA A 59 1.59 -0.02 -26.08
C ALA A 59 2.34 1.27 -25.70
N ARG A 60 1.99 1.89 -24.57
CA ARG A 60 2.70 3.05 -24.02
C ARG A 60 4.12 2.69 -23.57
N CYS A 61 4.31 1.43 -23.16
CA CYS A 61 5.55 0.82 -22.71
C CYS A 61 6.15 -0.13 -23.77
N ASN A 62 5.95 0.15 -25.06
CA ASN A 62 6.42 -0.67 -26.18
C ASN A 62 5.99 -2.15 -26.11
N ASN A 63 4.89 -2.45 -25.41
CA ASN A 63 4.43 -3.81 -25.09
C ASN A 63 5.46 -4.65 -24.30
N ASN A 64 6.47 -3.99 -23.71
CA ASN A 64 7.55 -4.62 -22.94
C ASN A 64 7.48 -4.24 -21.45
N GLY A 65 6.28 -3.91 -20.96
CA GLY A 65 6.07 -3.53 -19.58
C GLY A 65 4.62 -3.20 -19.25
N THR A 66 4.37 -3.01 -17.96
CA THR A 66 3.07 -2.61 -17.43
C THR A 66 3.02 -1.11 -17.25
N TYR A 67 2.01 -0.44 -17.82
CA TYR A 67 1.78 0.97 -17.56
C TYR A 67 0.97 1.14 -16.26
N VAL A 68 1.52 1.88 -15.30
CA VAL A 68 0.93 2.11 -13.98
C VAL A 68 1.19 3.54 -13.51
N CYS A 69 0.15 4.24 -13.08
CA CYS A 69 0.25 5.55 -12.44
C CYS A 69 1.08 6.61 -13.20
N GLY A 70 1.15 6.56 -14.54
CA GLY A 70 1.96 7.50 -15.32
C GLY A 70 3.32 6.97 -15.79
N LEU A 71 3.71 5.77 -15.34
CA LEU A 71 5.04 5.21 -15.51
C LEU A 71 4.96 3.82 -16.15
N CYS A 72 6.08 3.36 -16.70
CA CYS A 72 6.24 1.99 -17.19
C CYS A 72 7.08 1.17 -16.21
N GLU A 73 6.51 0.08 -15.72
CA GLU A 73 7.25 -0.99 -15.04
C GLU A 73 7.68 -2.01 -16.10
N CYS A 74 8.95 -1.95 -16.51
CA CYS A 74 9.46 -2.78 -17.60
C CYS A 74 9.60 -4.25 -17.21
N ASN A 75 9.32 -5.11 -18.19
CA ASN A 75 9.58 -6.54 -18.09
C ASN A 75 11.09 -6.79 -17.97
N PRO A 76 11.53 -7.92 -17.37
CA PRO A 76 12.94 -8.25 -17.25
C PRO A 76 13.66 -8.20 -18.61
N GLY A 77 14.83 -7.55 -18.64
CA GLY A 77 15.62 -7.37 -19.87
C GLY A 77 15.22 -6.16 -20.71
N TYR A 78 14.26 -5.32 -20.27
CA TYR A 78 13.94 -4.05 -20.92
C TYR A 78 14.17 -2.86 -20.01
N LEU A 79 14.66 -1.77 -20.59
CA LEU A 79 15.04 -0.54 -19.90
C LEU A 79 14.50 0.68 -20.65
N GLY A 80 14.56 1.84 -19.99
CA GLY A 80 14.09 3.11 -20.53
C GLY A 80 12.73 3.51 -19.99
N THR A 81 12.33 4.76 -20.26
CA THR A 81 11.10 5.33 -19.70
C THR A 81 9.83 4.70 -20.30
N ARG A 82 9.96 4.05 -21.46
CA ARG A 82 8.91 3.35 -22.18
C ARG A 82 9.30 1.91 -22.49
N CYS A 83 10.32 1.35 -21.84
CA CYS A 83 10.82 -0.01 -22.10
C CYS A 83 11.28 -0.22 -23.56
N GLU A 84 11.90 0.82 -24.13
CA GLU A 84 12.36 0.87 -25.52
C GLU A 84 13.72 0.20 -25.77
N CYS A 85 14.52 -0.02 -24.73
CA CYS A 85 15.87 -0.58 -24.84
C CYS A 85 15.90 -2.02 -24.35
N GLN A 86 16.53 -2.93 -25.08
CA GLN A 86 16.81 -4.28 -24.58
C GLN A 86 18.17 -4.33 -23.86
N GLU A 87 18.20 -4.89 -22.66
CA GLU A 87 19.43 -5.05 -21.89
C GLU A 87 20.39 -6.02 -22.60
N GLY A 88 21.62 -5.60 -22.83
CA GLY A 88 22.61 -6.38 -23.59
C GLY A 88 22.59 -6.13 -25.10
N GLU A 89 21.69 -5.31 -25.63
CA GLU A 89 21.91 -4.68 -26.94
C GLU A 89 23.03 -3.64 -26.80
N ASN A 90 24.27 -4.07 -27.02
CA ASN A 90 25.29 -3.14 -27.47
C ASN A 90 24.74 -2.49 -28.74
N GLN A 91 24.51 -1.18 -28.72
CA GLN A 91 24.49 -0.38 -29.94
C GLN A 91 25.90 -0.35 -30.53
N SER A 92 26.41 -1.51 -30.95
CA SER A 92 27.47 -1.63 -31.93
C SER A 92 26.84 -1.46 -33.29
N VAL A 93 26.33 -0.27 -33.56
CA VAL A 93 26.04 0.19 -34.92
C VAL A 93 26.78 1.51 -35.08
N TYR A 94 27.96 1.37 -35.69
CA TYR A 94 28.99 2.36 -36.05
C TYR A 94 29.91 2.90 -34.94
#